data_AF-A0A512RF99-F1
#
_entry.id   AF-A0A512RF99-F1
#
_cell.length_a   1.000
_cell.length_b   1.000
_cell.length_c   1.000
_cell.angle_alpha   90.00
_cell.angle_beta   90.00
_cell.angle_gamma   90.00
#
_symmetry.space_group_name_H-M   'P 1'
#
loop_
_entity.id
_entity.type
_entity.pdbx_description
1 polymer ?
#
loop_
_entity_poly.entity_id
_entity_poly.type
_entity_poly.pdbx_seq_one_letter_code
_entity_poly.pdbx_strand_id
1 'polypeptide(L)'
;MKICYLQLLLLLICLTGCYSPIYLPNQVNAPLLKEKNEWKINVAPSNWQAAYAVTDHFAVMLNGMYSWERFGTHTASNDSGLFDHDSPFTRPEGGFAEVGAGYFTTIVDHPERPLIFDVFAGYGAGGFTVIDRSYYVERNIALRKDHTVRTTFHKFFIQPGIGMRHERVELSFNPRFTLLTGYNSRAGILVDNYRDYLNRGLGKTVWLYEPALTLRLGSPHIKWHFQIHGSVPMNGVMGPDKFLSPKFFPEITVNSGITLNFRSKKERAAL
;
A
#
# COMPACT_ATOMS: atom_id res chain seq x y z
N MET A 1 2.77 35.54 -2.55
CA MET A 1 2.16 34.30 -3.07
C MET A 1 2.93 33.00 -2.81
N LYS A 2 4.06 32.99 -2.07
CA LYS A 2 4.85 31.77 -1.81
C LYS A 2 4.49 31.02 -0.51
N ILE A 3 3.84 31.69 0.44
CA ILE A 3 3.56 31.17 1.79
C ILE A 3 2.34 30.21 1.79
N CYS A 4 1.41 30.35 0.84
CA CYS A 4 0.17 29.56 0.79
C CYS A 4 0.42 28.08 0.42
N TYR A 5 1.36 27.79 -0.49
CA TYR A 5 1.67 26.42 -0.92
C TYR A 5 2.39 25.60 0.17
N LEU A 6 3.21 26.25 0.99
CA LEU A 6 3.90 25.58 2.10
C LEU A 6 2.92 25.21 3.22
N GLN A 7 1.94 26.08 3.50
CA GLN A 7 0.88 25.81 4.48
C GLN A 7 -0.07 24.70 3.99
N LEU A 8 -0.38 24.65 2.69
CA LEU A 8 -1.18 23.57 2.09
C LEU A 8 -0.44 22.22 2.09
N LEU A 9 0.88 22.23 1.85
CA LEU A 9 1.72 21.03 1.93
C LEU A 9 1.83 20.51 3.37
N LEU A 10 1.97 21.41 4.34
CA LEU A 10 2.02 21.06 5.76
C LEU A 10 0.67 20.50 6.26
N LEU A 11 -0.45 21.03 5.74
CA LEU A 11 -1.79 20.52 6.01
C LEU A 11 -2.01 19.10 5.44
N LEU A 12 -1.44 18.79 4.26
CA LEU A 12 -1.50 17.45 3.66
C LEU A 12 -0.70 16.40 4.46
N ILE A 13 0.40 16.80 5.09
CA ILE A 13 1.23 15.90 5.92
C ILE A 13 0.51 15.50 7.22
N CYS A 14 -0.40 16.34 7.72
CA CYS A 14 -1.19 16.10 8.92
C CYS A 14 -2.37 15.11 8.74
N LEU A 15 -2.68 14.68 7.50
CA LEU A 15 -3.79 13.75 7.23
C LEU A 15 -3.39 12.26 7.33
N THR A 16 -2.25 11.94 7.96
CA THR A 16 -1.86 10.55 8.21
C THR A 16 -2.58 10.00 9.45
N GLY A 17 -3.88 9.71 9.30
CA GLY A 17 -4.67 9.03 10.30
C GLY A 17 -4.10 7.65 10.64
N CYS A 18 -3.91 7.39 11.93
CA CYS A 18 -3.50 6.08 12.44
C CYS A 18 -4.74 5.20 12.59
N TYR A 19 -4.99 4.35 11.61
CA TYR A 19 -6.01 3.31 11.69
C TYR A 19 -5.34 1.94 11.84
N SER A 20 -5.91 1.01 12.62
CA SER A 20 -5.38 -0.37 12.75
C SER A 20 -6.27 -1.37 12.01
N PRO A 21 -6.01 -1.61 10.71
CA PRO A 21 -6.75 -2.56 9.93
C PRO A 21 -6.19 -3.97 10.05
N ILE A 22 -7.04 -4.97 9.82
CA ILE A 22 -6.64 -6.38 9.73
C ILE A 22 -5.80 -6.63 8.45
N TYR A 23 -5.95 -5.76 7.45
CA TYR A 23 -5.16 -5.74 6.22
C TYR A 23 -4.64 -4.32 5.93
N LEU A 24 -3.34 -4.19 5.77
CA LEU A 24 -2.71 -2.96 5.28
C LEU A 24 -2.47 -3.10 3.77
N PRO A 25 -3.01 -2.21 2.93
CA PRO A 25 -2.70 -2.22 1.51
C PRO A 25 -1.31 -1.63 1.30
N ASN A 26 -0.46 -2.31 0.54
CA ASN A 26 0.84 -1.76 0.15
C ASN A 26 0.68 -0.68 -0.90
N GLN A 27 1.69 0.17 -0.98
CA GLN A 27 1.83 1.16 -2.03
C GLN A 27 1.73 0.49 -3.42
N VAL A 28 0.99 1.10 -4.35
CA VAL A 28 0.83 0.63 -5.72
C VAL A 28 2.11 0.96 -6.51
N ASN A 29 2.69 -0.02 -7.20
CA ASN A 29 3.93 0.20 -7.95
C ASN A 29 3.58 0.84 -9.30
N ALA A 30 4.10 2.03 -9.61
CA ALA A 30 3.84 2.71 -10.89
C ALA A 30 5.13 2.86 -11.71
N PRO A 31 5.62 1.81 -12.40
CA PRO A 31 6.97 1.81 -12.95
C PRO A 31 7.19 2.88 -14.02
N LEU A 32 6.22 3.16 -14.90
CA LEU A 32 6.39 4.08 -16.04
C LEU A 32 7.70 3.82 -16.80
N LEU A 33 8.01 2.53 -17.01
CA LEU A 33 9.16 2.09 -17.79
C LEU A 33 8.93 2.44 -19.26
N LYS A 34 9.98 2.88 -19.94
CA LYS A 34 9.93 3.30 -21.35
C LYS A 34 10.72 2.36 -22.26
N GLU A 35 11.82 1.83 -21.77
CA GLU A 35 12.78 1.09 -22.60
C GLU A 35 13.33 -0.13 -21.88
N LYS A 36 13.82 -1.09 -22.67
CA LYS A 36 14.57 -2.24 -22.13
C LYS A 36 15.73 -1.79 -21.25
N ASN A 37 16.00 -2.57 -20.21
CA ASN A 37 17.07 -2.34 -19.24
C ASN A 37 16.92 -1.09 -18.37
N GLU A 38 15.70 -0.55 -18.25
CA GLU A 38 15.37 0.42 -17.23
C GLU A 38 14.99 -0.27 -15.92
N TRP A 39 15.52 0.26 -14.83
CA TRP A 39 15.17 -0.13 -13.46
C TRP A 39 14.57 1.07 -12.75
N LYS A 40 13.49 0.83 -12.00
CA LYS A 40 12.91 1.81 -11.08
C LYS A 40 12.79 1.16 -9.71
N ILE A 41 13.39 1.79 -8.70
CA ILE A 41 13.35 1.34 -7.32
C ILE A 41 12.74 2.44 -6.49
N ASN A 42 11.70 2.14 -5.73
CA ASN A 42 11.09 3.07 -4.79
C ASN A 42 11.20 2.52 -3.36
N VAL A 43 11.64 3.37 -2.43
CA VAL A 43 11.79 3.04 -1.02
C VAL A 43 11.05 4.07 -0.18
N ALA A 44 10.19 3.59 0.71
CA ALA A 44 9.41 4.34 1.69
C ALA A 44 9.56 3.63 3.07
N PRO A 45 9.23 4.30 4.20
CA PRO A 45 9.54 3.79 5.54
C PRO A 45 9.09 2.36 5.85
N SER A 46 7.96 1.91 5.29
CA SER A 46 7.41 0.57 5.46
C SER A 46 7.22 -0.18 4.14
N ASN A 47 7.54 0.43 3.00
CA ASN A 47 7.22 -0.09 1.67
C ASN A 47 8.44 0.01 0.76
N TRP A 48 8.68 -1.00 -0.05
CA TRP A 48 9.68 -0.97 -1.10
C TRP A 48 9.11 -1.60 -2.37
N GLN A 49 9.54 -1.09 -3.51
CA GLN A 49 9.08 -1.50 -4.82
C GLN A 49 10.26 -1.47 -5.77
N ALA A 50 10.34 -2.45 -6.65
CA ALA A 50 11.32 -2.52 -7.72
C ALA A 50 10.63 -2.98 -9.00
N ALA A 51 11.02 -2.41 -10.13
CA ALA A 51 10.56 -2.84 -11.43
C ALA A 51 11.72 -2.80 -12.43
N TYR A 52 11.71 -3.76 -13.35
CA TYR A 52 12.74 -3.93 -14.37
C TYR A 52 12.11 -4.23 -15.73
N ALA A 53 12.50 -3.46 -16.75
CA ALA A 53 12.13 -3.69 -18.13
C ALA A 53 13.02 -4.77 -18.75
N VAL A 54 12.47 -5.98 -18.92
CA VAL A 54 13.14 -7.13 -19.54
C VAL A 54 13.27 -6.94 -21.04
N THR A 55 12.26 -6.33 -21.67
CA THR A 55 12.23 -5.94 -23.08
C THR A 55 11.67 -4.53 -23.22
N ASP A 56 11.49 -4.05 -24.45
CA ASP A 56 10.89 -2.73 -24.71
C ASP A 56 9.39 -2.68 -24.41
N HIS A 57 8.76 -3.82 -24.13
CA HIS A 57 7.34 -3.91 -23.82
C HIS A 57 7.01 -4.77 -22.61
N PHE A 58 7.92 -5.60 -22.13
CA PHE A 58 7.68 -6.51 -21.01
C PHE A 58 8.57 -6.14 -19.82
N ALA A 59 7.93 -6.11 -18.66
CA ALA A 59 8.60 -5.79 -17.41
C ALA A 59 8.19 -6.77 -16.30
N VAL A 60 9.04 -6.87 -15.30
CA VAL A 60 8.76 -7.57 -14.05
C VAL A 60 8.83 -6.58 -12.90
N MET A 61 8.11 -6.89 -11.83
CA MET A 61 8.14 -6.09 -10.61
C MET A 61 8.15 -6.97 -9.36
N LEU A 62 8.73 -6.40 -8.31
CA LEU A 62 8.84 -6.98 -6.99
C LEU A 62 8.52 -5.90 -5.98
N ASN A 63 7.54 -6.15 -5.12
CA ASN A 63 7.14 -5.22 -4.07
C ASN A 63 7.21 -5.92 -2.71
N GLY A 64 7.41 -5.14 -1.66
CA GLY A 64 7.24 -5.63 -0.31
C GLY A 64 6.85 -4.53 0.65
N MET A 65 6.18 -4.94 1.70
CA MET A 65 5.80 -4.06 2.79
C MET A 65 6.07 -4.76 4.11
N TYR A 66 6.63 -4.02 5.06
CA TYR A 66 6.82 -4.47 6.43
C TYR A 66 6.42 -3.35 7.38
N SER A 67 5.45 -3.64 8.24
CA SER A 67 5.02 -2.78 9.33
C SER A 67 5.55 -3.36 10.63
N TRP A 68 6.11 -2.47 11.46
CA TRP A 68 6.60 -2.78 12.78
C TRP A 68 6.10 -1.75 13.77
N GLU A 69 5.90 -2.18 15.00
CA GLU A 69 5.49 -1.34 16.10
C GLU A 69 6.62 -0.35 16.44
N ARG A 70 6.54 0.88 15.93
CA ARG A 70 7.30 2.00 16.49
C ARG A 70 6.50 2.57 17.64
N PHE A 71 7.01 2.34 18.87
CA PHE A 71 6.65 3.00 20.13
C PHE A 71 5.64 4.15 19.99
N GLY A 72 4.35 3.83 20.11
CA GLY A 72 3.29 4.78 20.39
C GLY A 72 3.04 4.75 21.89
N THR A 73 3.35 5.86 22.56
CA THR A 73 3.17 6.06 24.00
C THR A 73 1.80 5.57 24.45
N HIS A 74 1.79 4.68 25.45
CA HIS A 74 0.59 4.32 26.20
C HIS A 74 0.11 5.52 27.02
N THR A 75 -0.44 6.55 26.39
CA THR A 75 -1.21 7.56 27.09
C THR A 75 -2.67 7.16 27.04
N ALA A 76 -3.13 6.58 28.14
CA ALA A 76 -4.52 6.64 28.54
C ALA A 76 -4.84 8.11 28.84
N SER A 77 -5.19 8.89 27.82
CA SER A 77 -5.78 10.21 28.01
C SER A 77 -7.29 10.10 27.83
N ASN A 78 -8.00 10.10 28.96
CA ASN A 78 -9.35 10.64 29.01
C ASN A 78 -9.28 12.12 28.57
N ASP A 79 -10.27 12.57 27.81
CA ASP A 79 -10.43 13.92 27.25
C ASP A 79 -9.53 14.31 26.07
N SER A 80 -10.08 14.26 24.86
CA SER A 80 -10.67 15.44 24.21
C SER A 80 -11.08 15.06 22.78
N GLY A 81 -12.37 15.21 22.49
CA GLY A 81 -12.97 14.89 21.19
C GLY A 81 -12.34 15.71 20.07
N LEU A 82 -11.86 15.01 19.04
CA LEU A 82 -11.72 15.42 17.64
C LEU A 82 -11.16 14.27 16.78
N PHE A 83 -10.58 13.23 17.40
CA PHE A 83 -10.23 11.97 16.75
C PHE A 83 -10.62 10.83 17.69
N ASP A 84 -11.75 10.19 17.41
CA ASP A 84 -12.25 9.09 18.22
C ASP A 84 -11.25 7.91 18.16
N HIS A 85 -10.63 7.62 19.30
CA HIS A 85 -9.60 6.58 19.49
C HIS A 85 -10.24 5.18 19.56
N ASP A 86 -11.01 4.86 18.52
CA ASP A 86 -12.00 3.77 18.53
C ASP A 86 -11.47 2.48 17.87
N SER A 87 -10.14 2.38 17.65
CA SER A 87 -9.51 1.13 17.17
C SER A 87 -9.14 0.24 18.37
N PRO A 88 -9.75 -0.94 18.51
CA PRO A 88 -9.46 -1.86 19.61
C PRO A 88 -8.07 -2.54 19.49
N PHE A 89 -7.28 -2.25 18.46
CA PHE A 89 -6.03 -2.95 18.16
C PHE A 89 -4.80 -2.05 18.14
N THR A 90 -3.64 -2.63 18.49
CA THR A 90 -2.32 -2.06 18.18
C THR A 90 -2.09 -2.02 16.67
N ARG A 91 -1.11 -1.23 16.20
CA ARG A 91 -0.73 -1.23 14.78
C ARG A 91 -0.34 -2.64 14.31
N PRO A 92 -0.70 -3.06 13.09
CA PRO A 92 -0.37 -4.39 12.59
C PRO A 92 1.14 -4.59 12.43
N GLU A 93 1.65 -5.70 12.97
CA GLU A 93 3.03 -6.14 12.85
C GLU A 93 3.14 -7.26 11.81
N GLY A 94 4.08 -7.16 10.89
CA GLY A 94 4.31 -8.16 9.85
C GLY A 94 4.43 -7.53 8.48
N GLY A 95 4.28 -8.35 7.45
CA GLY A 95 4.53 -7.91 6.10
C GLY A 95 4.16 -8.94 5.06
N PHE A 96 4.31 -8.52 3.80
CA PHE A 96 4.11 -9.37 2.64
C PHE A 96 5.01 -8.93 1.49
N ALA A 97 5.19 -9.84 0.55
CA ALA A 97 5.88 -9.58 -0.70
C ALA A 97 4.95 -9.90 -1.88
N GLU A 98 5.19 -9.22 -2.99
CA GLU A 98 4.49 -9.42 -4.26
C GLU A 98 5.51 -9.55 -5.39
N VAL A 99 5.21 -10.41 -6.34
CA VAL A 99 5.87 -10.49 -7.63
C VAL A 99 4.85 -10.28 -8.72
N GLY A 100 5.25 -9.62 -9.80
CA GLY A 100 4.39 -9.39 -10.95
C GLY A 100 5.15 -9.31 -12.25
N ALA A 101 4.43 -9.53 -13.34
CA ALA A 101 4.90 -9.31 -14.69
C ALA A 101 3.85 -8.48 -15.44
N GLY A 102 4.29 -7.72 -16.42
CA GLY A 102 3.41 -6.79 -17.10
C GLY A 102 3.89 -6.40 -18.47
N TYR A 103 2.97 -5.75 -19.17
CA TYR A 103 3.19 -5.14 -20.47
C TYR A 103 3.17 -3.63 -20.32
N PHE A 104 4.06 -2.92 -21.00
CA PHE A 104 4.07 -1.46 -21.07
C PHE A 104 4.27 -1.00 -22.51
N THR A 105 3.70 0.15 -22.85
CA THR A 105 3.84 0.77 -24.16
C THR A 105 3.75 2.28 -24.06
N THR A 106 4.42 2.98 -24.96
CA THR A 106 4.25 4.43 -25.12
C THR A 106 3.05 4.66 -26.03
N ILE A 107 1.98 5.29 -25.53
CA ILE A 107 0.78 5.61 -26.32
C ILE A 107 0.95 6.94 -27.04
N VAL A 108 1.61 7.91 -26.40
CA VAL A 108 1.92 9.21 -27.00
C VAL A 108 3.42 9.42 -26.93
N ASP A 109 4.08 9.39 -28.08
CA ASP A 109 5.51 9.64 -28.18
C ASP A 109 5.78 11.14 -28.35
N HIS A 110 5.78 11.85 -27.23
CA HIS A 110 6.23 13.24 -27.17
C HIS A 110 7.68 13.28 -26.67
N PRO A 111 8.57 14.10 -27.27
CA PRO A 111 10.00 14.12 -26.92
C PRO A 111 10.28 14.30 -25.41
N GLU A 112 9.56 15.22 -24.78
CA GLU A 112 9.78 15.57 -23.36
C GLU A 112 8.81 14.90 -22.37
N ARG A 113 7.61 14.52 -22.83
CA ARG A 113 6.50 14.09 -21.97
C ARG A 113 5.75 12.90 -22.55
N PRO A 114 6.43 11.76 -22.80
CA PRO A 114 5.75 10.56 -23.27
C PRO A 114 4.65 10.12 -22.31
N LEU A 115 3.54 9.67 -22.88
CA LEU A 115 2.45 9.03 -22.15
C LEU A 115 2.64 7.52 -22.23
N ILE A 116 2.85 6.90 -21.07
CA ILE A 116 3.10 5.47 -20.95
C ILE A 116 1.85 4.82 -20.39
N PHE A 117 1.43 3.74 -21.02
CA PHE A 117 0.45 2.82 -20.49
C PHE A 117 1.14 1.55 -20.04
N ASP A 118 0.81 1.09 -18.85
CA ASP A 118 1.29 -0.16 -18.32
C ASP A 118 0.14 -1.01 -17.76
N VAL A 119 0.30 -2.32 -17.80
CA VAL A 119 -0.59 -3.26 -17.16
C VAL A 119 0.23 -4.37 -16.54
N PHE A 120 0.13 -4.50 -15.22
CA PHE A 120 0.82 -5.54 -14.46
C PHE A 120 -0.18 -6.48 -13.83
N ALA A 121 0.14 -7.76 -13.80
CA ALA A 121 -0.57 -8.75 -13.00
C ALA A 121 0.43 -9.52 -12.15
N GLY A 122 -0.04 -10.03 -11.01
CA GLY A 122 0.87 -10.71 -10.11
C GLY A 122 0.21 -11.36 -8.92
N TYR A 123 1.08 -11.89 -8.07
CA TYR A 123 0.74 -12.65 -6.89
C TYR A 123 1.55 -12.12 -5.69
N GLY A 124 0.92 -12.07 -4.54
CA GLY A 124 1.57 -11.74 -3.28
C GLY A 124 1.12 -12.65 -2.14
N ALA A 125 1.95 -12.75 -1.13
CA ALA A 125 1.66 -13.52 0.08
C ALA A 125 2.35 -12.91 1.30
N GLY A 126 1.67 -13.02 2.44
CA GLY A 126 2.22 -12.63 3.73
C GLY A 126 1.16 -12.60 4.81
N GLY A 127 1.34 -11.74 5.79
CA GLY A 127 0.44 -11.69 6.94
C GLY A 127 0.78 -10.61 7.95
N PHE A 128 -0.20 -10.32 8.80
CA PHE A 128 -0.07 -9.37 9.89
C PHE A 128 -0.51 -10.00 11.20
N THR A 129 0.00 -9.43 12.29
CA THR A 129 -0.37 -9.77 13.65
C THR A 129 -0.79 -8.48 14.34
N VAL A 130 -1.97 -8.46 14.91
CA VAL A 130 -2.47 -7.35 15.74
C VAL A 130 -2.72 -7.85 17.15
N ILE A 131 -2.60 -6.97 18.14
CA ILE A 131 -2.86 -7.28 19.54
C ILE A 131 -4.03 -6.44 20.00
N ASP A 132 -5.01 -7.06 20.64
CA ASP A 132 -6.14 -6.37 21.23
C ASP A 132 -5.66 -5.49 22.40
N ARG A 133 -6.13 -4.25 22.45
CA ARG A 133 -5.75 -3.23 23.44
C ARG A 133 -6.17 -3.63 24.86
N SER A 134 -7.19 -4.49 25.01
CA SER A 134 -7.59 -5.07 26.30
C SER A 134 -6.41 -5.71 27.04
N TYR A 135 -5.43 -6.28 26.33
CA TYR A 135 -4.19 -6.82 26.92
C TYR A 135 -3.44 -5.81 27.80
N TYR A 136 -3.38 -4.54 27.40
CA TYR A 136 -2.63 -3.51 28.13
C TYR A 136 -3.42 -2.89 29.29
N VAL A 137 -4.73 -3.08 29.31
CA VAL A 137 -5.65 -2.57 30.34
C VAL A 137 -5.89 -3.64 31.41
N GLU A 138 -6.07 -4.91 31.00
CA GLU A 138 -6.43 -6.05 31.84
C GLU A 138 -5.20 -6.90 32.22
N ARG A 139 -4.16 -6.25 32.75
CA ARG A 139 -2.79 -6.78 32.96
C ARG A 139 -2.63 -8.07 33.80
N ASN A 140 -3.69 -8.73 34.26
CA ASN A 140 -3.64 -9.78 35.28
C ASN A 140 -4.37 -11.10 34.99
N ILE A 141 -4.93 -11.36 33.79
CA ILE A 141 -5.78 -12.56 33.57
C ILE A 141 -5.35 -13.45 32.39
N ALA A 142 -4.45 -13.01 31.49
CA ALA A 142 -4.14 -13.78 30.28
C ALA A 142 -2.75 -13.58 29.66
N LEU A 143 -2.30 -14.55 28.84
CA LEU A 143 -1.07 -14.43 28.07
C LEU A 143 -1.29 -13.52 26.85
N ARG A 144 -0.25 -12.81 26.40
CA ARG A 144 -0.30 -11.96 25.17
C ARG A 144 -0.91 -12.69 23.97
N LYS A 145 -0.66 -14.00 23.86
CA LYS A 145 -1.18 -14.87 22.79
C LYS A 145 -2.71 -14.96 22.78
N ASP A 146 -3.34 -14.83 23.95
CA ASP A 146 -4.80 -14.94 24.10
C ASP A 146 -5.52 -13.69 23.59
N HIS A 147 -4.81 -12.57 23.47
CA HIS A 147 -5.27 -11.30 22.88
C HIS A 147 -4.72 -11.04 21.46
N THR A 148 -4.07 -12.03 20.84
CA THR A 148 -3.43 -11.85 19.53
C THR A 148 -4.33 -12.32 18.39
N VAL A 149 -4.42 -11.52 17.33
CA VAL A 149 -5.04 -11.91 16.06
C VAL A 149 -3.96 -11.95 14.98
N ARG A 150 -3.77 -13.13 14.39
CA ARG A 150 -2.84 -13.36 13.29
C ARG A 150 -3.60 -13.62 12.01
N THR A 151 -3.27 -12.86 10.97
CA THR A 151 -3.82 -13.02 9.64
C THR A 151 -2.73 -13.42 8.67
N THR A 152 -3.02 -14.42 7.85
CA THR A 152 -2.16 -14.81 6.74
C THR A 152 -3.02 -14.86 5.49
N PHE A 153 -2.50 -14.34 4.40
CA PHE A 153 -3.24 -14.18 3.16
C PHE A 153 -2.34 -14.33 1.95
N HIS A 154 -2.96 -14.70 0.86
CA HIS A 154 -2.41 -14.53 -0.47
C HIS A 154 -3.31 -13.58 -1.26
N LYS A 155 -2.74 -12.96 -2.27
CA LYS A 155 -3.48 -12.08 -3.15
C LYS A 155 -3.04 -12.18 -4.59
N PHE A 156 -4.00 -12.02 -5.47
CA PHE A 156 -3.78 -11.83 -6.89
C PHE A 156 -4.19 -10.42 -7.25
N PHE A 157 -3.47 -9.78 -8.15
CA PHE A 157 -3.84 -8.44 -8.59
C PHE A 157 -3.66 -8.27 -10.08
N ILE A 158 -4.46 -7.36 -10.63
CA ILE A 158 -4.25 -6.76 -11.94
C ILE A 158 -4.26 -5.23 -11.78
N GLN A 159 -3.33 -4.57 -12.43
CA GLN A 159 -3.04 -3.17 -12.21
C GLN A 159 -2.76 -2.48 -13.55
N PRO A 160 -3.81 -2.03 -14.26
CA PRO A 160 -3.63 -1.10 -15.35
C PRO A 160 -3.15 0.25 -14.82
N GLY A 161 -2.43 0.97 -15.66
CA GLY A 161 -1.81 2.23 -15.30
C GLY A 161 -1.60 3.11 -16.52
N ILE A 162 -1.73 4.40 -16.31
CA ILE A 162 -1.40 5.41 -17.30
C ILE A 162 -0.63 6.53 -16.61
N GLY A 163 0.45 6.99 -17.23
CA GLY A 163 1.21 8.09 -16.65
C GLY A 163 2.06 8.84 -17.65
N MET A 164 2.21 10.13 -17.36
CA MET A 164 3.09 11.03 -18.07
C MET A 164 4.46 10.99 -17.38
N ARG A 165 5.50 10.75 -18.18
CA ARG A 165 6.89 10.76 -17.70
C ARG A 165 7.61 11.97 -18.26
N HIS A 166 8.15 12.82 -17.38
CA HIS A 166 9.08 13.88 -17.72
C HIS A 166 10.35 13.73 -16.86
N GLU A 167 11.46 14.34 -17.28
CA GLU A 167 12.75 14.22 -16.58
C GLU A 167 12.65 14.58 -15.10
N ARG A 168 11.90 15.64 -14.78
CA ARG A 168 11.76 16.17 -13.41
C ARG A 168 10.44 15.86 -12.72
N VAL A 169 9.41 15.51 -13.49
CA VAL A 169 8.04 15.35 -12.99
C VAL A 169 7.45 14.08 -13.59
N GLU A 170 6.87 13.23 -12.78
CA GLU A 170 6.06 12.11 -13.26
C GLU A 170 4.71 12.16 -12.57
N LEU A 171 3.66 11.89 -13.34
CA LEU A 171 2.30 11.79 -12.83
C LEU A 171 1.70 10.51 -13.40
N SER A 172 1.14 9.66 -12.55
CA SER A 172 0.46 8.46 -13.00
C SER A 172 -0.77 8.14 -12.18
N PHE A 173 -1.75 7.55 -12.85
CA PHE A 173 -2.93 6.96 -12.26
C PHE A 173 -2.90 5.45 -12.49
N ASN A 174 -2.94 4.68 -11.41
CA ASN A 174 -2.72 3.24 -11.39
C ASN A 174 -3.80 2.58 -10.53
N PRO A 175 -5.01 2.33 -11.07
CA PRO A 175 -5.99 1.51 -10.37
C PRO A 175 -5.51 0.06 -10.27
N ARG A 176 -5.66 -0.53 -9.10
CA ARG A 176 -5.38 -1.95 -8.83
C ARG A 176 -6.67 -2.67 -8.46
N PHE A 177 -6.88 -3.85 -9.04
CA PHE A 177 -7.94 -4.77 -8.64
C PHE A 177 -7.27 -5.96 -7.98
N THR A 178 -7.61 -6.22 -6.72
CA THR A 178 -6.97 -7.25 -5.90
C THR A 178 -7.98 -8.26 -5.40
N LEU A 179 -7.67 -9.55 -5.59
CA LEU A 179 -8.36 -10.67 -4.97
C LEU A 179 -7.54 -11.11 -3.76
N LEU A 180 -8.03 -10.85 -2.56
CA LEU A 180 -7.37 -11.16 -1.30
C LEU A 180 -8.06 -12.36 -0.65
N THR A 181 -7.32 -13.42 -0.32
CA THR A 181 -7.88 -14.59 0.37
C THR A 181 -6.98 -14.97 1.54
N GLY A 182 -7.57 -15.05 2.72
CA GLY A 182 -6.90 -15.50 3.93
C GLY A 182 -6.83 -17.02 4.03
N TYR A 183 -5.81 -17.52 4.70
CA TYR A 183 -5.64 -18.93 5.04
C TYR A 183 -4.96 -19.02 6.40
N ASN A 184 -5.22 -20.06 7.20
CA ASN A 184 -4.55 -20.29 8.49
C ASN A 184 -4.56 -19.10 9.49
N SER A 185 -5.47 -18.15 9.33
CA SER A 185 -5.65 -17.04 10.27
C SER A 185 -6.14 -17.56 11.62
N ARG A 186 -5.63 -17.00 12.72
CA ARG A 186 -5.93 -17.43 14.09
C ARG A 186 -6.25 -16.21 14.95
N ALA A 187 -7.23 -16.34 15.83
CA ALA A 187 -7.49 -15.39 16.89
C ALA A 187 -7.33 -16.10 18.24
N GLY A 188 -6.80 -15.38 19.22
CA GLY A 188 -6.73 -15.81 20.61
C GLY A 188 -8.12 -15.99 21.21
N ILE A 189 -8.18 -16.74 22.31
CA ILE A 189 -9.44 -17.17 22.95
C ILE A 189 -10.22 -15.96 23.51
N LEU A 190 -9.53 -14.90 23.91
CA LEU A 190 -10.16 -13.69 24.47
C LEU A 190 -10.58 -12.68 23.40
N VAL A 191 -10.42 -13.02 22.13
CA VAL A 191 -10.72 -12.19 20.96
C VAL A 191 -11.81 -12.87 20.12
N ASP A 192 -12.76 -13.56 20.80
CA ASP A 192 -13.72 -14.49 20.18
C ASP A 192 -14.64 -13.83 19.14
N ASN A 193 -15.04 -12.56 19.35
CA ASN A 193 -15.78 -11.78 18.35
C ASN A 193 -15.06 -11.72 16.99
N TYR A 194 -13.71 -11.81 16.99
CA TYR A 194 -12.87 -11.75 15.79
C TYR A 194 -12.60 -13.07 15.10
N ARG A 195 -12.91 -14.20 15.73
CA ARG A 195 -12.90 -15.48 15.01
C ARG A 195 -13.95 -15.45 13.90
N ASP A 196 -15.11 -14.90 14.17
CA ASP A 196 -16.17 -14.73 13.15
C ASP A 196 -15.76 -13.72 12.07
N TYR A 197 -15.10 -12.61 12.43
CA TYR A 197 -14.54 -11.65 11.46
C TYR A 197 -13.49 -12.28 10.54
N LEU A 198 -12.55 -13.07 11.09
CA LEU A 198 -11.54 -13.78 10.30
C LEU A 198 -12.18 -14.81 9.38
N ASN A 199 -13.14 -15.59 9.88
CA ASN A 199 -13.78 -16.65 9.12
C ASN A 199 -14.70 -16.11 8.01
N ARG A 200 -15.36 -14.97 8.22
CA ARG A 200 -16.30 -14.38 7.25
C ARG A 200 -15.66 -13.38 6.29
N GLY A 201 -14.66 -12.61 6.76
CA GLY A 201 -13.93 -11.62 5.97
C GLY A 201 -12.79 -12.26 5.18
N LEU A 202 -11.71 -12.63 5.86
CA LEU A 202 -10.53 -13.23 5.21
C LEU A 202 -10.68 -14.73 4.90
N GLY A 203 -11.61 -15.44 5.54
CA GLY A 203 -11.92 -16.84 5.22
C GLY A 203 -12.63 -17.02 3.88
N LYS A 204 -13.00 -15.91 3.22
CA LYS A 204 -13.51 -15.85 1.86
C LYS A 204 -12.61 -14.93 1.02
N THR A 205 -12.68 -15.09 -0.30
CA THR A 205 -12.01 -14.16 -1.21
C THR A 205 -12.69 -12.80 -1.14
N VAL A 206 -11.93 -11.76 -0.82
CA VAL A 206 -12.32 -10.35 -0.82
C VAL A 206 -11.81 -9.70 -2.11
N TRP A 207 -12.67 -8.96 -2.78
CA TRP A 207 -12.36 -8.18 -3.97
C TRP A 207 -12.10 -6.76 -3.52
N LEU A 208 -10.96 -6.18 -3.89
CA LEU A 208 -10.57 -4.82 -3.54
C LEU A 208 -10.36 -4.01 -4.82
N TYR A 209 -10.92 -2.81 -4.84
CA TYR A 209 -10.58 -1.77 -5.80
C TYR A 209 -9.68 -0.75 -5.13
N GLU A 210 -8.49 -0.56 -5.69
CA GLU A 210 -7.38 0.15 -5.10
C GLU A 210 -6.88 1.26 -6.04
N PRO A 211 -7.59 2.40 -6.14
CA PRO A 211 -7.15 3.51 -6.98
C PRO A 211 -5.92 4.18 -6.38
N ALA A 212 -4.88 4.39 -7.19
CA ALA A 212 -3.70 5.15 -6.77
C ALA A 212 -3.34 6.27 -7.76
N LEU A 213 -3.07 7.45 -7.21
CA LEU A 213 -2.50 8.59 -7.93
C LEU A 213 -1.08 8.81 -7.41
N THR A 214 -0.09 8.78 -8.30
CA THR A 214 1.32 8.93 -7.97
C THR A 214 1.89 10.20 -8.61
N LEU A 215 2.55 11.02 -7.80
CA LEU A 215 3.32 12.17 -8.21
C LEU A 215 4.78 11.95 -7.83
N ARG A 216 5.70 12.11 -8.79
CA ARG A 216 7.13 12.11 -8.52
C ARG A 216 7.78 13.41 -8.98
N LEU A 217 8.61 13.99 -8.12
CA LEU A 217 9.26 15.28 -8.35
C LEU A 217 10.75 15.20 -8.01
N GLY A 218 11.62 15.66 -8.90
CA GLY A 218 13.04 15.77 -8.57
C GLY A 218 13.96 15.76 -9.79
N SER A 219 15.09 15.08 -9.64
CA SER A 219 16.09 14.92 -10.69
C SER A 219 15.79 13.68 -11.57
N PRO A 220 16.45 13.52 -12.72
CA PRO A 220 16.26 12.35 -13.57
C PRO A 220 16.50 11.00 -12.86
N HIS A 221 17.47 10.97 -11.94
CA HIS A 221 17.92 9.75 -11.24
C HIS A 221 17.30 9.56 -9.86
N ILE A 222 16.99 10.66 -9.16
CA ILE A 222 16.46 10.65 -7.80
C ILE A 222 15.24 11.57 -7.75
N LYS A 223 14.07 10.99 -7.45
CA LYS A 223 12.80 11.70 -7.34
C LYS A 223 12.17 11.43 -5.99
N TRP A 224 11.59 12.45 -5.40
CA TRP A 224 10.62 12.29 -4.32
C TRP A 224 9.37 11.64 -4.87
N HIS A 225 8.84 10.67 -4.12
CA HIS A 225 7.63 9.94 -4.43
C HIS A 225 6.51 10.36 -3.49
N PHE A 226 5.35 10.69 -4.04
CA PHE A 226 4.11 10.93 -3.30
C PHE A 226 3.01 10.10 -3.94
N GLN A 227 2.24 9.37 -3.14
CA GLN A 227 1.11 8.58 -3.63
C GLN A 227 -0.09 8.72 -2.70
N ILE A 228 -1.24 9.00 -3.30
CA ILE A 228 -2.55 8.89 -2.64
C ILE A 228 -3.17 7.59 -3.15
N HIS A 229 -3.53 6.71 -2.23
CA HIS A 229 -3.97 5.36 -2.54
C HIS A 229 -5.21 5.02 -1.71
N GLY A 230 -6.32 4.69 -2.38
CA GLY A 230 -7.51 4.18 -1.71
C GLY A 230 -7.59 2.66 -1.75
N SER A 231 -8.31 2.03 -0.82
CA SER A 231 -8.60 0.59 -0.85
C SER A 231 -10.04 0.35 -0.44
N VAL A 232 -10.86 -0.10 -1.39
CA VAL A 232 -12.31 -0.26 -1.22
C VAL A 232 -12.72 -1.70 -1.52
N PRO A 233 -13.26 -2.45 -0.54
CA PRO A 233 -13.78 -3.78 -0.79
C PRO A 233 -15.08 -3.75 -1.60
N MET A 234 -15.16 -4.59 -2.63
CA MET A 234 -16.24 -4.63 -3.62
C MET A 234 -17.28 -5.72 -3.33
N ASN A 235 -16.92 -6.79 -2.61
CA ASN A 235 -17.82 -7.91 -2.35
C ASN A 235 -18.17 -8.03 -0.85
N GLY A 236 -19.14 -7.22 -0.41
CA GLY A 236 -19.77 -7.45 0.89
C GLY A 236 -20.43 -6.21 1.49
N VAL A 237 -21.71 -6.05 1.13
CA VAL A 237 -22.82 -5.61 1.98
C VAL A 237 -22.64 -4.26 2.69
N MET A 238 -23.13 -3.19 2.03
CA MET A 238 -23.68 -2.00 2.69
C MET A 238 -24.95 -2.37 3.48
N GLY A 239 -24.79 -3.18 4.51
CA GLY A 239 -25.85 -3.55 5.47
C GLY A 239 -25.44 -3.15 6.89
N PRO A 240 -26.36 -3.21 7.86
CA PRO A 240 -26.12 -2.77 9.23
C PRO A 240 -25.00 -3.54 9.95
N ASP A 241 -24.68 -4.76 9.50
CA ASP A 241 -23.59 -5.58 10.07
C ASP A 241 -22.30 -5.38 9.25
N LYS A 242 -21.57 -4.28 9.53
CA LYS A 242 -20.47 -3.77 8.68
C LYS A 242 -19.11 -4.50 8.91
N PHE A 243 -19.02 -5.74 8.44
CA PHE A 243 -17.79 -6.57 8.51
C PHE A 243 -16.63 -6.09 7.61
N LEU A 244 -16.91 -5.28 6.58
CA LEU A 244 -15.93 -4.67 5.67
C LEU A 244 -15.82 -3.16 5.85
N SER A 245 -16.13 -2.67 7.07
CA SER A 245 -16.07 -1.25 7.38
C SER A 245 -14.66 -0.66 7.18
N PRO A 246 -14.55 0.67 7.04
CA PRO A 246 -13.29 1.40 7.22
C PRO A 246 -12.51 0.98 8.47
N LYS A 247 -13.21 0.35 9.43
CA LYS A 247 -12.59 -0.25 10.61
C LYS A 247 -11.69 -1.47 10.32
N PHE A 248 -11.63 -2.00 9.10
CA PHE A 248 -10.82 -3.19 8.82
C PHE A 248 -9.96 -3.07 7.56
N PHE A 249 -10.30 -2.12 6.69
CA PHE A 249 -9.56 -1.77 5.48
C PHE A 249 -9.40 -0.25 5.46
N PRO A 250 -8.17 0.28 5.38
CA PRO A 250 -7.99 1.72 5.34
C PRO A 250 -8.49 2.26 4.00
N GLU A 251 -9.44 3.18 4.03
CA GLU A 251 -10.07 3.72 2.82
C GLU A 251 -9.12 4.58 2.00
N ILE A 252 -8.23 5.34 2.66
CA ILE A 252 -7.27 6.24 2.03
C ILE A 252 -5.95 6.16 2.79
N THR A 253 -4.86 6.00 2.05
CA THR A 253 -3.47 6.04 2.54
C THR A 253 -2.66 7.05 1.74
N VAL A 254 -1.82 7.80 2.43
CA VAL A 254 -0.85 8.72 1.83
C VAL A 254 0.53 8.16 2.09
N ASN A 255 1.28 7.92 1.02
CA ASN A 255 2.63 7.37 1.08
C ASN A 255 3.63 8.36 0.49
N SER A 256 4.79 8.46 1.13
CA SER A 256 5.92 9.23 0.62
C SER A 256 7.21 8.43 0.70
N GLY A 257 8.11 8.67 -0.24
CA GLY A 257 9.37 7.94 -0.35
C GLY A 257 10.33 8.55 -1.35
N ILE A 258 11.35 7.78 -1.70
CA ILE A 258 12.36 8.15 -2.69
C ILE A 258 12.35 7.10 -3.80
N THR A 259 12.28 7.56 -5.05
CA THR A 259 12.41 6.75 -6.24
C THR A 259 13.77 6.99 -6.91
N LEU A 260 14.47 5.90 -7.17
CA LEU A 260 15.71 5.85 -7.92
C LEU A 260 15.43 5.29 -9.32
N ASN A 261 15.91 5.99 -10.34
CA ASN A 261 15.80 5.60 -11.74
C ASN A 261 17.17 5.30 -12.30
N PHE A 262 17.34 4.08 -12.81
CA PHE A 262 18.56 3.67 -13.51
C PHE A 262 18.22 3.25 -14.93
N ARG A 263 18.98 3.77 -15.88
CA ARG A 263 18.92 3.32 -17.28
C ARG A 263 20.29 2.78 -17.63
N SER A 264 20.36 1.53 -18.04
CA SER A 264 21.58 1.01 -18.64
C SER A 264 21.82 1.76 -19.95
N LYS A 265 22.92 2.52 -20.03
CA LYS A 265 23.38 3.07 -21.32
C LYS A 265 23.79 1.90 -22.19
N LYS A 266 22.96 1.51 -23.15
CA LYS A 266 23.48 0.87 -24.36
C LYS A 266 24.12 1.97 -25.20
N GLU A 267 25.35 1.72 -25.61
CA GLU A 267 26.23 2.62 -26.34
C GLU A 267 25.50 3.40 -27.45
N ARG A 268 25.64 4.74 -27.42
CA ARG A 268 25.52 5.59 -28.62
C ARG A 268 26.73 5.33 -29.55
N ALA A 269 27.00 4.07 -29.88
CA ALA A 269 28.07 3.66 -30.78
C ALA A 269 27.56 2.56 -31.71
N ALA A 270 26.54 2.89 -32.51
CA ALA A 270 26.33 2.30 -33.82
C ALA A 270 25.22 3.08 -34.55
N LEU A 271 25.63 3.75 -35.63
CA LEU A 271 24.85 4.44 -36.67
C LEU A 271 24.51 5.91 -36.41
#